data_AF-A0A7X3NZU6-F1
#
_entry.id   AF-A0A7X3NZU6-F1
#
_cell.length_a   1.000
_cell.length_b   1.000
_cell.length_c   1.000
_cell.angle_alpha   90.00
_cell.angle_beta   90.00
_cell.angle_gamma   90.00
#
_symmetry.space_group_name_H-M   'P 1'
#
loop_
_entity.id
_entity.type
_entity.pdbx_description
1 polymer ?
#
loop_
_entity_poly.entity_id
_entity_poly.type
_entity_poly.pdbx_seq_one_letter_code
_entity_poly.pdbx_strand_id
1 'polypeptide(L)'
;MAKTHDENFSQLLEKAKTIAQQGKKTDAIRSVLKHMNIQQRIPLSDIYKREEDFSADLAENLNALRVGRFEDPETESNVGTRRADIVAVGEDGRLVVENQFKKADWHHWGRLEAYARSKEADVAVLVAEEFEALMIATCRLRNEESPIDWYLIQVQANSHKELSFDHVVGPAIDIQPERKAEAAESEFWAPIHNGEFGELFLGARIWTDSWMVKPIRRGMSIDVWLHLTKKECDVQLYFNGKNPSERRDKVMTLFPKSDYTYENTNTPKQIKVTFPVLDKGKNDRDDWDEIREALVTRGADIYNKIIEN
;
A
#
# COMPACT_ATOMS: atom_id res chain seq x y z
N MET A 1 6.72 25.05 10.88
CA MET A 1 6.55 23.97 11.88
C MET A 1 7.62 22.87 11.72
N ALA A 2 8.90 23.23 11.52
CA ALA A 2 10.00 22.26 11.35
C ALA A 2 10.86 22.08 12.62
N LYS A 3 10.64 22.89 13.66
CA LYS A 3 11.46 22.88 14.89
C LYS A 3 11.02 21.86 15.94
N THR A 4 9.77 21.41 15.90
CA THR A 4 9.20 20.47 16.88
C THR A 4 9.61 19.01 16.64
N HIS A 5 10.12 18.67 15.45
CA HIS A 5 10.62 17.33 15.14
C HIS A 5 12.05 17.09 15.67
N ASP A 6 12.89 18.13 15.68
CA ASP A 6 14.29 18.07 16.15
C ASP A 6 14.42 18.01 17.69
N GLU A 7 13.51 18.68 18.42
CA GLU A 7 13.49 18.63 19.89
C GLU A 7 13.09 17.24 20.40
N ASN A 8 12.20 16.54 19.70
CA ASN A 8 11.82 15.16 20.02
C ASN A 8 12.97 14.18 19.74
N PHE A 9 13.75 14.43 18.67
CA PHE A 9 14.91 13.63 18.30
C PHE A 9 16.04 13.70 19.34
N SER A 10 16.33 14.91 19.84
CA SER A 10 17.35 15.12 20.88
C SER A 10 16.96 14.47 22.21
N GLN A 11 15.67 14.51 22.58
CA GLN A 11 15.17 13.86 23.80
C GLN A 11 15.17 12.33 23.72
N LEU A 12 14.89 11.76 22.54
CA LEU A 12 14.98 10.31 22.30
C LEU A 12 16.42 9.80 22.35
N LEU A 13 17.37 10.58 21.82
CA LEU A 13 18.81 10.29 21.90
C LEU A 13 19.34 10.31 23.34
N GLU A 14 18.92 11.28 24.14
CA GLU A 14 19.30 11.33 25.56
C GLU A 14 18.67 10.17 26.37
N LYS A 15 17.41 9.81 26.09
CA LYS A 15 16.79 8.61 26.69
C LYS A 15 17.54 7.34 26.32
N ALA A 16 17.95 7.18 25.06
CA ALA A 16 18.70 6.01 24.59
C ALA A 16 20.11 5.92 25.23
N LYS A 17 20.81 7.05 25.39
CA LYS A 17 22.10 7.11 26.11
C LYS A 17 21.95 6.80 27.60
N THR A 18 20.88 7.27 28.22
CA THR A 18 20.55 6.98 29.63
C THR A 18 20.28 5.49 29.84
N ILE A 19 19.58 4.83 28.91
CA ILE A 19 19.33 3.38 28.92
C ILE A 19 20.64 2.59 28.71
N ALA A 20 21.56 3.10 27.87
CA ALA A 20 22.86 2.50 27.64
C ALA A 20 23.78 2.54 28.88
N GLN A 21 23.71 3.59 29.70
CA GLN A 21 24.44 3.69 30.97
C GLN A 21 23.89 2.74 32.06
N GLN A 22 22.67 2.21 31.90
CA GLN A 22 22.03 1.32 32.88
C GLN A 22 22.24 -0.18 32.59
N GLY A 23 23.13 -0.55 31.65
CA GLY A 23 23.57 -1.94 31.46
C GLY A 23 22.52 -2.91 30.92
N LYS A 24 21.33 -2.44 30.50
CA LYS A 24 20.29 -3.29 29.90
C LYS A 24 20.46 -3.39 28.38
N LYS A 25 21.07 -4.52 27.99
CA LYS A 25 21.05 -5.23 26.69
C LYS A 25 21.29 -4.39 25.42
N THR A 26 22.47 -4.64 24.87
CA THR A 26 22.98 -4.34 23.52
C THR A 26 22.00 -4.60 22.36
N ASP A 27 20.98 -5.44 22.53
CA ASP A 27 20.02 -5.79 21.47
C ASP A 27 18.96 -4.72 21.21
N ALA A 28 18.55 -3.95 22.23
CA ALA A 28 17.62 -2.84 22.05
C ALA A 28 18.28 -1.70 21.27
N ILE A 29 19.55 -1.40 21.56
CA ILE A 29 20.35 -0.39 20.84
C ILE A 29 20.63 -0.85 19.40
N ARG A 30 20.93 -2.13 19.19
CA ARG A 30 21.14 -2.69 17.84
C ARG A 30 19.84 -2.73 17.05
N SER A 31 18.70 -3.02 17.68
CA SER A 31 17.37 -2.95 17.08
C SER A 31 17.01 -1.52 16.69
N VAL A 32 17.20 -0.53 17.58
CA VAL A 32 16.97 0.89 17.30
C VAL A 32 17.88 1.40 16.18
N LEU A 33 19.17 1.04 16.18
CA LEU A 33 20.11 1.40 15.11
C LEU A 33 19.78 0.71 13.77
N LYS A 34 19.24 -0.51 13.80
CA LYS A 34 18.75 -1.23 12.61
C LYS A 34 17.44 -0.63 12.08
N HIS A 35 16.52 -0.23 12.97
CA HIS A 35 15.28 0.50 12.65
C HIS A 35 15.55 1.90 12.06
N MET A 36 16.57 2.59 12.57
CA MET A 36 17.02 3.88 12.01
C MET A 36 17.57 3.74 10.58
N ASN A 37 18.01 2.55 10.16
CA ASN A 37 18.55 2.31 8.83
C ASN A 37 17.47 1.92 7.78
N ILE A 38 16.24 1.60 8.22
CA ILE A 38 15.10 1.24 7.36
C ILE A 38 14.29 2.49 6.93
N GLN A 39 14.46 3.62 7.63
CA GLN A 39 13.76 4.89 7.37
C GLN A 39 14.47 5.85 6.42
N GLN A 40 15.60 5.47 5.83
CA GLN A 40 16.23 6.34 4.84
C GLN A 40 15.41 6.32 3.55
N ARG A 41 14.63 7.38 3.37
CA ARG A 41 14.01 7.69 2.08
C ARG A 41 15.11 7.90 1.06
N ILE A 42 15.02 7.18 -0.05
CA ILE A 42 15.89 7.39 -1.20
C ILE A 42 15.07 8.09 -2.29
N PRO A 43 15.67 8.97 -3.09
CA PRO A 43 15.01 9.53 -4.26
C PRO A 43 14.60 8.45 -5.26
N LEU A 44 13.52 8.67 -6.01
CA LEU A 44 13.12 7.80 -7.13
C LEU A 44 14.24 7.65 -8.16
N SER A 45 15.07 8.67 -8.34
CA SER A 45 16.22 8.62 -9.26
C SER A 45 17.30 7.60 -8.86
N ASP A 46 17.27 7.09 -7.61
CA ASP A 46 18.18 6.04 -7.15
C ASP A 46 17.64 4.63 -7.49
N ILE A 47 16.36 4.53 -7.86
CA ILE A 47 15.68 3.30 -8.29
C ILE A 47 15.57 3.27 -9.81
N TYR A 48 15.06 4.35 -10.40
CA TYR A 48 14.76 4.47 -11.83
C TYR A 48 15.72 5.45 -12.47
N LYS A 49 16.27 5.07 -13.62
CA LYS A 49 17.21 5.93 -14.35
C LYS A 49 16.47 7.07 -15.05
N ARG A 50 15.24 6.81 -15.52
CA ARG A 50 14.39 7.77 -16.21
C ARG A 50 12.95 7.67 -15.74
N GLU A 51 12.19 8.74 -15.90
CA GLU A 51 10.77 8.78 -15.50
C GLU A 51 9.94 7.75 -16.27
N GLU A 52 10.30 7.43 -17.51
CA GLU A 52 9.58 6.41 -18.29
C GLU A 52 9.76 4.99 -17.72
N ASP A 53 10.89 4.73 -17.05
CA ASP A 53 11.11 3.46 -16.33
C ASP A 53 10.17 3.36 -15.12
N PHE A 54 9.91 4.50 -14.46
CA PHE A 54 8.94 4.58 -13.37
C PHE A 54 7.50 4.47 -13.90
N SER A 55 7.17 5.09 -15.02
CA SER A 55 5.86 4.96 -15.68
C SER A 55 5.55 3.50 -16.01
N ALA A 56 6.53 2.74 -16.50
CA ALA A 56 6.36 1.32 -16.80
C ALA A 56 6.06 0.48 -15.56
N ASP A 57 6.80 0.67 -14.46
CA ASP A 57 6.55 -0.05 -13.20
C ASP A 57 5.21 0.36 -12.57
N LEU A 58 4.86 1.65 -12.65
CA LEU A 58 3.58 2.16 -12.16
C LEU A 58 2.40 1.62 -12.96
N ALA A 59 2.53 1.49 -14.29
CA ALA A 59 1.51 0.91 -15.16
C ALA A 59 1.18 -0.54 -14.76
N GLU A 60 2.18 -1.34 -14.38
CA GLU A 60 1.96 -2.71 -13.90
C GLU A 60 1.26 -2.76 -12.52
N ASN A 61 1.29 -1.64 -11.78
CA ASN A 61 0.84 -1.56 -10.39
C ASN A 61 -0.19 -0.43 -10.14
N LEU A 62 -0.99 -0.05 -11.14
CA LEU A 62 -1.95 1.06 -11.03
C LEU A 62 -2.89 0.97 -9.82
N ASN A 63 -3.24 -0.24 -9.39
CA ASN A 63 -4.06 -0.48 -8.19
C ASN A 63 -3.43 0.10 -6.90
N ALA A 64 -2.12 0.28 -6.86
CA ALA A 64 -1.42 0.91 -5.75
C ALA A 64 -1.81 2.39 -5.57
N LEU A 65 -2.26 3.05 -6.64
CA LEU A 65 -2.74 4.44 -6.59
C LEU A 65 -4.08 4.57 -5.89
N ARG A 66 -4.89 3.51 -5.77
CA ARG A 66 -6.19 3.52 -5.07
C ARG A 66 -7.16 4.61 -5.56
N VAL A 67 -7.20 4.86 -6.86
CA VAL A 67 -8.05 5.88 -7.51
C VAL A 67 -9.22 5.28 -8.30
N GLY A 68 -9.37 3.97 -8.32
CA GLY A 68 -10.37 3.24 -9.09
C GLY A 68 -9.82 1.90 -9.60
N ARG A 69 -10.62 1.22 -10.42
CA ARG A 69 -10.31 -0.05 -11.10
C ARG A 69 -10.08 0.25 -12.57
N PHE A 70 -8.81 0.23 -12.93
CA PHE A 70 -8.34 0.46 -14.30
C PHE A 70 -7.53 -0.73 -14.78
N GLU A 71 -7.69 -1.04 -16.04
CA GLU A 71 -7.08 -2.15 -16.76
C GLU A 71 -6.41 -1.62 -18.05
N ASP A 72 -5.73 -2.49 -18.78
CA ASP A 72 -5.09 -2.17 -20.07
C ASP A 72 -4.28 -0.87 -20.11
N PRO A 73 -3.31 -0.68 -19.20
CA PRO A 73 -2.49 0.53 -19.20
C PRO A 73 -1.60 0.61 -20.44
N GLU A 74 -1.68 1.74 -21.14
CA GLU A 74 -0.79 2.15 -22.22
C GLU A 74 0.16 3.23 -21.70
N THR A 75 1.44 2.90 -21.61
CA THR A 75 2.50 3.89 -21.32
C THR A 75 2.81 4.72 -22.56
N GLU A 76 3.22 5.97 -22.40
CA GLU A 76 3.61 6.85 -23.52
C GLU A 76 2.48 7.02 -24.57
N SER A 77 1.21 7.03 -24.11
CA SER A 77 0.02 7.07 -24.98
C SER A 77 -0.08 8.39 -25.73
N ASN A 78 -0.29 8.34 -27.05
CA ASN A 78 -0.36 9.54 -27.88
C ASN A 78 -1.59 10.40 -27.54
N VAL A 79 -1.35 11.70 -27.32
CA VAL A 79 -2.35 12.76 -27.17
C VAL A 79 -2.02 13.86 -28.18
N GLY A 80 -2.58 13.75 -29.39
CA GLY A 80 -2.22 14.63 -30.50
C GLY A 80 -0.74 14.48 -30.86
N THR A 81 0.05 15.53 -30.66
CA THR A 81 1.51 15.53 -30.92
C THR A 81 2.36 15.25 -29.68
N ARG A 82 1.73 15.09 -28.51
CA ARG A 82 2.39 14.80 -27.23
C ARG A 82 2.03 13.40 -26.75
N ARG A 83 2.62 12.99 -25.63
CA ARG A 83 2.35 11.69 -24.99
C ARG A 83 2.01 11.90 -23.53
N ALA A 84 0.98 11.19 -23.08
CA ALA A 84 0.67 11.02 -21.67
C ALA A 84 1.51 9.86 -21.12
N ASP A 85 1.97 9.98 -19.88
CA ASP A 85 2.86 8.97 -19.30
C ASP A 85 2.13 7.62 -19.17
N ILE A 86 0.88 7.62 -18.70
CA ILE A 86 0.00 6.43 -18.70
C ILE A 86 -1.44 6.82 -19.03
N VAL A 87 -2.10 6.03 -19.88
CA VAL A 87 -3.56 6.04 -20.07
C VAL A 87 -4.08 4.63 -19.83
N ALA A 88 -5.17 4.50 -19.08
CA ALA A 88 -5.80 3.21 -18.80
C ALA A 88 -7.32 3.31 -18.89
N VAL A 89 -7.99 2.18 -19.06
CA VAL A 89 -9.46 2.08 -19.13
C VAL A 89 -9.96 0.99 -18.20
N GLY A 90 -11.12 1.15 -17.58
CA GLY A 90 -11.66 0.11 -16.71
C GLY A 90 -13.10 0.38 -16.28
N GLU A 91 -13.51 -0.24 -15.17
CA GLU A 91 -14.86 -0.11 -14.63
C GLU A 91 -15.18 1.34 -14.24
N ASP A 92 -14.18 2.07 -13.73
CA ASP A 92 -14.30 3.47 -13.31
C ASP A 92 -13.97 4.44 -14.46
N GLY A 93 -14.09 3.99 -15.71
CA GLY A 93 -13.93 4.82 -16.90
C GLY A 93 -12.48 4.91 -17.39
N ARG A 94 -12.03 6.10 -17.78
CA ARG A 94 -10.72 6.35 -18.35
C ARG A 94 -9.81 7.12 -17.38
N LEU A 95 -8.64 6.56 -17.13
CA LEU A 95 -7.59 7.14 -16.29
C LEU A 95 -6.49 7.78 -17.16
N VAL A 96 -6.05 8.97 -16.78
CA VAL A 96 -4.82 9.59 -17.27
C VAL A 96 -3.88 9.85 -16.09
N VAL A 97 -2.63 9.41 -16.22
CA VAL A 97 -1.58 9.62 -15.22
C VAL A 97 -0.41 10.37 -15.84
N GLU A 98 0.09 11.34 -15.10
CA GLU A 98 1.41 11.93 -15.30
C GLU A 98 2.26 11.67 -14.06
N ASN A 99 3.55 11.43 -14.23
CA ASN A 99 4.47 11.18 -13.15
C ASN A 99 5.79 11.92 -13.33
N GLN A 100 6.41 12.34 -12.24
CA GLN A 100 7.74 12.94 -12.28
C GLN A 100 8.57 12.59 -11.05
N PHE A 101 9.89 12.72 -11.19
CA PHE A 101 10.79 12.70 -10.06
C PHE A 101 10.75 14.03 -9.31
N LYS A 102 11.13 14.01 -8.03
CA LYS A 102 11.23 15.19 -7.17
C LYS A 102 9.89 15.90 -7.01
N LYS A 103 9.98 17.20 -6.72
CA LYS A 103 8.83 18.07 -6.51
C LYS A 103 8.11 18.33 -7.83
N ALA A 104 6.79 18.25 -7.78
CA ALA A 104 5.94 18.51 -8.93
C ALA A 104 6.06 19.93 -9.48
N ASP A 105 6.17 20.04 -10.80
CA ASP A 105 6.14 21.31 -11.51
C ASP A 105 4.81 21.59 -12.25
N TRP A 106 4.60 22.86 -12.59
CA TRP A 106 3.42 23.31 -13.33
C TRP A 106 3.39 22.83 -14.78
N HIS A 107 4.52 22.35 -15.32
CA HIS A 107 4.56 21.78 -16.66
C HIS A 107 3.81 20.45 -16.70
N HIS A 108 4.09 19.54 -15.77
CA HIS A 108 3.39 18.27 -15.63
C HIS A 108 1.93 18.46 -15.24
N TRP A 109 1.62 19.41 -14.35
CA TRP A 109 0.22 19.76 -14.07
C TRP A 109 -0.52 20.20 -15.35
N GLY A 110 0.07 21.11 -16.13
CA GLY A 110 -0.54 21.57 -17.38
C GLY A 110 -0.69 20.46 -18.43
N ARG A 111 0.27 19.53 -18.50
CA ARG A 111 0.20 18.32 -19.33
C ARG A 111 -0.98 17.44 -18.91
N LEU A 112 -1.05 17.05 -17.63
CA LEU A 112 -2.15 16.26 -17.07
C LEU A 112 -3.50 16.91 -17.39
N GLU A 113 -3.60 18.22 -17.17
CA GLU A 113 -4.81 18.99 -17.36
C GLU A 113 -5.28 18.99 -18.83
N ALA A 114 -4.36 19.13 -19.78
CA ALA A 114 -4.66 19.08 -21.20
C ALA A 114 -4.97 17.65 -21.66
N TYR A 115 -4.25 16.66 -21.16
CA TYR A 115 -4.38 15.26 -21.57
C TYR A 115 -5.67 14.65 -21.05
N ALA A 116 -6.01 14.88 -19.78
CA ALA A 116 -7.27 14.44 -19.18
C ALA A 116 -8.48 14.94 -19.99
N ARG A 117 -8.50 16.21 -20.37
CA ARG A 117 -9.58 16.76 -21.21
C ARG A 117 -9.58 16.22 -22.63
N SER A 118 -8.41 16.15 -23.28
CA SER A 118 -8.30 15.66 -24.66
C SER A 118 -8.68 14.19 -24.78
N LYS A 119 -8.41 13.41 -23.74
CA LYS A 119 -8.75 12.00 -23.64
C LYS A 119 -10.11 11.80 -22.98
N GLU A 120 -10.89 12.82 -22.62
CA GLU A 120 -12.17 12.65 -21.93
C GLU A 120 -12.03 11.70 -20.72
N ALA A 121 -11.04 11.95 -19.88
CA ALA A 121 -10.75 11.12 -18.71
C ALA A 121 -11.80 11.32 -17.62
N ASP A 122 -12.14 10.24 -16.93
CA ASP A 122 -12.96 10.26 -15.72
C ASP A 122 -12.08 10.50 -14.48
N VAL A 123 -10.83 10.02 -14.51
CA VAL A 123 -9.87 10.16 -13.42
C VAL A 123 -8.53 10.70 -13.94
N ALA A 124 -7.97 11.69 -13.24
CA ALA A 124 -6.69 12.32 -13.59
C ALA A 124 -5.74 12.32 -12.37
N VAL A 125 -4.54 11.79 -12.53
CA VAL A 125 -3.58 11.61 -11.43
C VAL A 125 -2.23 12.23 -11.76
N LEU A 126 -1.71 13.05 -10.85
CA LEU A 126 -0.30 13.46 -10.86
C LEU A 126 0.45 12.75 -9.73
N VAL A 127 1.52 12.03 -10.06
CA VAL A 127 2.39 11.33 -9.11
C VAL A 127 3.75 12.02 -9.02
N ALA A 128 4.19 12.39 -7.82
CA ALA A 128 5.48 13.04 -7.60
C ALA A 128 6.01 12.81 -6.18
N GLU A 129 7.28 13.09 -5.92
CA GLU A 129 7.86 12.92 -4.57
C GLU A 129 7.39 14.02 -3.61
N GLU A 130 7.04 15.20 -4.11
CA GLU A 130 6.52 16.33 -3.32
C GLU A 130 5.59 17.23 -4.14
N PHE A 131 4.67 17.93 -3.47
CA PHE A 131 3.78 18.92 -4.07
C PHE A 131 3.82 20.25 -3.32
N GLU A 132 3.65 21.36 -4.03
CA GLU A 132 3.49 22.66 -3.39
C GLU A 132 2.04 22.97 -3.02
N ALA A 133 1.89 23.84 -2.00
CA ALA A 133 0.59 24.25 -1.48
C ALA A 133 -0.33 24.86 -2.54
N LEU A 134 0.21 25.61 -3.51
CA LEU A 134 -0.59 26.21 -4.59
C LEU A 134 -1.17 25.14 -5.51
N MET A 135 -0.39 24.15 -5.92
CA MET A 135 -0.86 23.03 -6.73
C MET A 135 -1.90 22.18 -6.00
N ILE A 136 -1.70 21.95 -4.69
CA ILE A 136 -2.69 21.31 -3.81
C ILE A 136 -4.02 22.07 -3.82
N ALA A 137 -3.98 23.40 -3.67
CA ALA A 137 -5.18 24.24 -3.71
C ALA A 137 -5.85 24.21 -5.09
N THR A 138 -5.07 24.27 -6.18
CA THR A 138 -5.59 24.19 -7.55
C THR A 138 -6.26 22.84 -7.83
N CYS A 139 -5.67 21.73 -7.39
CA CYS A 139 -6.28 20.41 -7.56
C CYS A 139 -7.61 20.28 -6.81
N ARG A 140 -7.70 20.83 -5.59
CA ARG A 140 -8.98 20.89 -4.85
C ARG A 140 -10.05 21.68 -5.61
N LEU A 141 -9.69 22.86 -6.13
CA LEU A 141 -10.61 23.66 -6.93
C LEU A 141 -11.08 22.90 -8.19
N ARG A 142 -10.20 22.13 -8.83
CA ARG A 142 -10.60 21.30 -9.98
C ARG A 142 -11.61 20.22 -9.61
N ASN A 143 -11.48 19.59 -8.45
CA ASN A 143 -12.49 18.66 -7.95
C ASN A 143 -13.83 19.32 -7.61
N GLU A 144 -13.87 20.64 -7.37
CA GLU A 144 -15.11 21.38 -7.16
C GLU A 144 -15.77 21.83 -8.49
N GLU A 145 -14.96 22.10 -9.53
CA GLU A 145 -15.41 22.70 -10.78
C GLU A 145 -15.58 21.72 -11.96
N SER A 146 -15.02 20.51 -11.85
CA SER A 146 -14.92 19.56 -12.95
C SER A 146 -15.54 18.21 -12.57
N PRO A 147 -16.17 17.50 -13.52
CA PRO A 147 -16.65 16.13 -13.30
C PRO A 147 -15.54 15.06 -13.31
N ILE A 148 -14.28 15.46 -13.55
CA ILE A 148 -13.12 14.58 -13.54
C ILE A 148 -12.64 14.50 -12.09
N ASP A 149 -12.33 13.30 -11.60
CA ASP A 149 -11.74 13.10 -10.29
C ASP A 149 -10.21 13.33 -10.36
N TRP A 150 -9.75 14.44 -9.81
CA TRP A 150 -8.34 14.84 -9.79
C TRP A 150 -7.64 14.40 -8.51
N TYR A 151 -6.48 13.76 -8.66
CA TYR A 151 -5.65 13.31 -7.56
C TYR A 151 -4.23 13.88 -7.64
N LEU A 152 -3.69 14.24 -6.48
CA LEU A 152 -2.24 14.42 -6.27
C LEU A 152 -1.77 13.30 -5.34
N ILE A 153 -0.85 12.46 -5.81
CA ILE A 153 -0.37 11.30 -5.08
C ILE A 153 1.14 11.43 -4.85
N GLN A 154 1.53 11.48 -3.59
CA GLN A 154 2.92 11.48 -3.19
C GLN A 154 3.48 10.06 -3.29
N VAL A 155 4.58 9.87 -4.02
CA VAL A 155 5.33 8.63 -4.04
C VAL A 155 6.57 8.75 -3.17
N GLN A 156 6.87 7.72 -2.39
CA GLN A 156 8.07 7.63 -1.56
C GLN A 156 8.72 6.26 -1.77
N ALA A 157 10.06 6.27 -1.75
CA ALA A 157 10.87 5.07 -1.82
C ALA A 157 11.68 4.88 -0.53
N ASN A 158 11.79 3.64 -0.06
CA ASN A 158 12.68 3.30 1.05
C ASN A 158 14.03 2.74 0.55
N SER A 159 14.98 2.53 1.47
CA SER A 159 16.31 1.98 1.16
C SER A 159 16.30 0.56 0.54
N HIS A 160 15.18 -0.16 0.62
CA HIS A 160 14.96 -1.46 -0.03
C HIS A 160 14.30 -1.34 -1.41
N LYS A 161 14.15 -0.11 -1.93
CA LYS A 161 13.52 0.22 -3.21
C LYS A 161 12.03 -0.10 -3.27
N GLU A 162 11.34 -0.10 -2.13
CA GLU A 162 9.90 -0.32 -2.07
C GLU A 162 9.17 1.02 -2.17
N LEU A 163 8.12 1.06 -2.99
CA LEU A 163 7.30 2.25 -3.21
C LEU A 163 6.06 2.28 -2.30
N SER A 164 5.75 3.47 -1.77
CA SER A 164 4.49 3.80 -1.12
C SER A 164 3.84 5.03 -1.75
N PHE A 165 2.51 5.02 -1.83
CA PHE A 165 1.71 6.07 -2.48
C PHE A 165 0.70 6.66 -1.49
N ASP A 166 0.80 7.96 -1.24
CA ASP A 166 -0.04 8.69 -0.30
C ASP A 166 -0.88 9.75 -1.02
N HIS A 167 -2.18 9.78 -0.76
CA HIS A 167 -3.08 10.78 -1.35
C HIS A 167 -2.87 12.12 -0.65
N VAL A 168 -2.36 13.10 -1.38
CA VAL A 168 -2.24 14.50 -0.93
C VAL A 168 -3.55 15.25 -1.19
N VAL A 169 -4.16 15.00 -2.35
CA VAL A 169 -5.47 15.52 -2.77
C VAL A 169 -6.20 14.43 -3.54
N GLY A 170 -7.52 14.38 -3.38
CA GLY A 170 -8.47 13.61 -4.19
C GLY A 170 -9.83 14.31 -4.18
N PRO A 171 -10.82 13.84 -4.97
CA PRO A 171 -12.18 14.36 -4.91
C PRO A 171 -12.74 14.24 -3.50
N ALA A 172 -13.54 15.23 -3.10
CA ALA A 172 -14.33 15.13 -1.88
C ALA A 172 -15.33 14.01 -2.11
N ILE A 173 -14.99 12.81 -1.63
CA ILE A 173 -15.88 11.68 -1.77
C ILE A 173 -17.15 12.06 -0.98
N ASP A 174 -18.32 12.04 -1.62
CA ASP A 174 -19.61 11.97 -0.92
C ASP A 174 -19.71 10.59 -0.26
N ILE A 175 -18.86 10.39 0.74
CA ILE A 175 -19.03 9.35 1.74
C ILE A 175 -19.80 10.05 2.83
N GLN A 176 -21.05 9.62 3.00
CA GLN A 176 -21.55 9.25 4.32
C GLN A 176 -20.34 9.04 5.27
N PRO A 177 -20.15 9.88 6.31
CA PRO A 177 -18.94 9.93 7.16
C PRO A 177 -18.54 8.62 7.87
N GLU A 178 -19.19 7.51 7.58
CA GLU A 178 -19.17 6.26 8.34
C GLU A 178 -17.93 5.40 8.05
N ARG A 179 -17.35 5.42 6.84
CA ARG A 179 -16.30 4.45 6.44
C ARG A 179 -14.87 4.73 6.92
N LYS A 180 -14.57 5.95 7.37
CA LYS A 180 -13.22 6.32 7.89
C LYS A 180 -13.13 6.24 9.42
N ALA A 181 -14.26 6.30 10.12
CA ALA A 181 -14.31 6.23 11.57
C ALA A 181 -14.24 4.78 12.08
N GLU A 182 -14.97 3.83 11.48
CA GLU A 182 -15.04 2.45 12.03
C GLU A 182 -13.77 1.61 11.82
N ALA A 183 -13.04 1.78 10.70
CA ALA A 183 -11.86 0.96 10.40
C ALA A 183 -10.61 1.34 11.21
N ALA A 184 -10.53 2.60 11.67
CA ALA A 184 -9.49 3.06 12.59
C ALA A 184 -9.80 2.72 14.07
N GLU A 185 -11.03 2.28 14.36
CA GLU A 185 -11.52 1.95 15.70
C GLU A 185 -11.75 0.43 15.93
N SER A 186 -11.30 -0.43 15.01
CA SER A 186 -11.48 -1.87 15.20
C SER A 186 -10.71 -2.36 16.43
N GLU A 187 -11.46 -2.67 17.49
CA GLU A 187 -10.93 -3.19 18.75
C GLU A 187 -10.11 -4.46 18.53
N PHE A 188 -10.54 -5.33 17.61
CA PHE A 188 -9.79 -6.55 17.28
C PHE A 188 -8.46 -6.22 16.57
N TRP A 189 -8.49 -5.40 15.52
CA TRP A 189 -7.34 -5.20 14.65
C TRP A 189 -6.34 -4.16 15.17
N ALA A 190 -6.74 -3.24 16.05
CA ALA A 190 -5.90 -2.15 16.51
C ALA A 190 -4.57 -2.62 17.14
N PRO A 191 -4.52 -3.65 18.01
CA PRO A 191 -3.25 -4.12 18.56
C PRO A 191 -2.28 -4.66 17.48
N ILE A 192 -2.79 -5.39 16.47
CA ILE A 192 -1.97 -5.88 15.36
C ILE A 192 -1.47 -4.70 14.52
N HIS A 193 -2.36 -3.76 14.16
CA HIS A 193 -2.03 -2.58 13.38
C HIS A 193 -0.96 -1.72 14.07
N ASN A 194 -1.00 -1.63 15.40
CA ASN A 194 -0.07 -0.86 16.21
C ASN A 194 1.23 -1.62 16.55
N GLY A 195 1.38 -2.86 16.07
CA GLY A 195 2.60 -3.65 16.18
C GLY A 195 2.75 -4.44 17.48
N GLU A 196 1.70 -4.58 18.29
CA GLU A 196 1.74 -5.31 19.57
C GLU A 196 1.97 -6.82 19.38
N PHE A 197 1.68 -7.34 18.19
CA PHE A 197 1.82 -8.76 17.81
C PHE A 197 2.96 -9.01 16.81
N GLY A 198 3.81 -8.00 16.54
CA GLY A 198 4.96 -8.13 15.65
C GLY A 198 5.02 -7.07 14.55
N GLU A 199 6.20 -6.88 13.97
CA GLU A 199 6.49 -5.77 13.06
C GLU A 199 5.91 -5.97 11.65
N LEU A 200 5.68 -7.21 11.21
CA LEU A 200 5.28 -7.49 9.83
C LEU A 200 3.96 -6.79 9.46
N PHE A 201 2.98 -6.83 10.37
CA PHE A 201 1.66 -6.23 10.16
C PHE A 201 1.51 -4.84 10.80
N LEU A 202 2.60 -4.23 11.27
CA LEU A 202 2.60 -2.83 11.70
C LEU A 202 2.14 -1.95 10.54
N GLY A 203 1.12 -1.12 10.81
CA GLY A 203 0.49 -0.25 9.80
C GLY A 203 -0.19 -1.00 8.64
N ALA A 204 -0.42 -2.31 8.76
CA ALA A 204 -1.15 -3.07 7.75
C ALA A 204 -2.58 -2.55 7.63
N ARG A 205 -3.11 -2.50 6.42
CA ARG A 205 -4.40 -1.85 6.18
C ARG A 205 -5.52 -2.70 6.76
N ILE A 206 -6.32 -2.11 7.66
CA ILE A 206 -7.62 -2.65 8.05
C ILE A 206 -8.60 -2.35 6.92
N TRP A 207 -9.13 -3.40 6.28
CA TRP A 207 -10.04 -3.28 5.16
C TRP A 207 -11.51 -3.21 5.63
N THR A 208 -11.88 -4.10 6.54
CA THR A 208 -13.13 -4.01 7.33
C THR A 208 -12.90 -4.58 8.73
N ASP A 209 -13.94 -4.62 9.55
CA ASP A 209 -13.98 -5.35 10.80
C ASP A 209 -13.58 -6.84 10.71
N SER A 210 -13.63 -7.45 9.51
CA SER A 210 -13.28 -8.85 9.26
C SER A 210 -11.91 -9.03 8.60
N TRP A 211 -11.27 -7.96 8.13
CA TRP A 211 -10.16 -8.11 7.20
C TRP A 211 -9.04 -7.12 7.48
N MET A 212 -7.81 -7.63 7.55
CA MET A 212 -6.58 -6.84 7.47
C MET A 212 -5.72 -7.36 6.31
N VAL A 213 -5.04 -6.47 5.58
CA VAL A 213 -4.24 -6.83 4.40
C VAL A 213 -2.82 -6.30 4.44
N LYS A 214 -1.88 -7.17 4.03
CA LYS A 214 -0.47 -6.86 3.80
C LYS A 214 -0.06 -7.33 2.38
N PRO A 215 0.13 -6.41 1.44
CA PRO A 215 0.61 -6.74 0.09
C PRO A 215 2.08 -7.22 0.08
N ILE A 216 2.40 -8.14 -0.83
CA ILE A 216 3.77 -8.55 -1.18
C ILE A 216 4.19 -7.80 -2.44
N ARG A 217 4.92 -6.69 -2.29
CA ARG A 217 5.18 -5.69 -3.35
C ARG A 217 6.49 -5.87 -4.13
N ARG A 218 7.03 -7.08 -4.26
CA ARG A 218 8.18 -7.37 -5.14
C ARG A 218 7.76 -7.79 -6.56
N GLY A 219 6.85 -7.05 -7.19
CA GLY A 219 6.32 -7.40 -8.52
C GLY A 219 5.55 -8.74 -8.55
N MET A 220 5.19 -9.29 -7.38
CA MET A 220 4.52 -10.58 -7.29
C MET A 220 3.00 -10.45 -7.42
N SER A 221 2.40 -9.28 -7.20
CA SER A 221 0.94 -9.08 -7.23
C SER A 221 0.19 -10.10 -6.34
N ILE A 222 0.68 -10.30 -5.11
CA ILE A 222 0.07 -11.18 -4.10
C ILE A 222 -0.26 -10.35 -2.87
N ASP A 223 -1.46 -10.54 -2.32
CA ASP A 223 -1.85 -9.95 -1.05
C ASP A 223 -2.03 -11.04 0.02
N VAL A 224 -1.46 -10.82 1.21
CA VAL A 224 -1.73 -11.64 2.40
C VAL A 224 -2.82 -10.97 3.21
N TRP A 225 -3.94 -11.66 3.38
CA TRP A 225 -5.11 -11.18 4.13
C TRP A 225 -5.25 -11.97 5.42
N LEU A 226 -5.33 -11.29 6.55
CA LEU A 226 -5.81 -11.85 7.80
C LEU A 226 -7.33 -11.70 7.83
N HIS A 227 -8.03 -12.81 8.02
CA HIS A 227 -9.48 -12.87 7.98
C HIS A 227 -10.04 -13.32 9.33
N LEU A 228 -11.07 -12.62 9.79
CA LEU A 228 -11.80 -12.91 11.01
C LEU A 228 -13.30 -12.94 10.73
N THR A 229 -13.90 -14.12 10.80
CA THR A 229 -15.35 -14.28 10.75
C THR A 229 -15.95 -14.23 12.15
N LYS A 230 -17.25 -14.53 12.28
CA LYS A 230 -17.90 -14.64 13.59
C LYS A 230 -17.42 -15.84 14.41
N LYS A 231 -16.92 -16.91 13.77
CA LYS A 231 -16.65 -18.21 14.43
C LYS A 231 -15.29 -18.82 14.11
N GLU A 232 -14.58 -18.29 13.13
CA GLU A 232 -13.30 -18.84 12.66
C GLU A 232 -12.41 -17.71 12.15
N CYS A 233 -11.12 -17.99 12.10
CA CYS A 233 -10.12 -17.11 11.52
C CYS A 233 -9.20 -17.89 10.57
N ASP A 234 -8.72 -17.19 9.55
CA ASP A 234 -7.91 -17.78 8.49
C ASP A 234 -6.98 -16.74 7.86
N VAL A 235 -5.96 -17.22 7.15
CA VAL A 235 -5.08 -16.40 6.32
C VAL A 235 -5.36 -16.69 4.85
N GLN A 236 -5.52 -15.67 4.03
CA GLN A 236 -5.80 -15.83 2.60
C GLN A 236 -4.71 -15.20 1.74
N LEU A 237 -4.28 -15.93 0.72
CA LEU A 237 -3.46 -15.40 -0.36
C LEU A 237 -4.36 -15.06 -1.53
N TYR A 238 -4.37 -13.79 -1.92
CA TYR A 238 -5.01 -13.32 -3.15
C TYR A 238 -3.96 -13.15 -4.24
N PHE A 239 -4.21 -13.77 -5.41
CA PHE A 239 -3.32 -13.70 -6.57
C PHE A 239 -3.93 -12.76 -7.61
N ASN A 240 -3.31 -11.61 -7.79
CA ASN A 240 -3.80 -10.52 -8.63
C ASN A 240 -2.94 -10.36 -9.89
N GLY A 241 -3.36 -9.47 -10.80
CA GLY A 241 -2.61 -9.13 -12.02
C GLY A 241 -2.68 -10.21 -13.11
N LYS A 242 -1.79 -10.13 -14.10
CA LYS A 242 -1.75 -11.07 -15.24
C LYS A 242 -1.40 -12.48 -14.76
N ASN A 243 -2.02 -13.50 -15.36
CA ASN A 243 -1.80 -14.94 -15.10
C ASN A 243 -1.88 -15.37 -13.60
N PRO A 244 -2.96 -15.04 -12.86
CA PRO A 244 -3.05 -15.30 -11.42
C PRO A 244 -3.04 -16.80 -11.07
N SER A 245 -3.59 -17.66 -11.94
CA SER A 245 -3.55 -19.12 -11.74
C SER A 245 -2.14 -19.70 -11.82
N GLU A 246 -1.33 -19.27 -12.80
CA GLU A 246 0.05 -19.75 -12.95
C GLU A 246 0.90 -19.31 -11.76
N ARG A 247 0.72 -18.06 -11.33
CA ARG A 247 1.37 -17.52 -10.14
C ARG A 247 1.02 -18.31 -8.88
N ARG A 248 -0.28 -18.59 -8.67
CA ARG A 248 -0.74 -19.46 -7.57
C ARG A 248 -0.02 -20.79 -7.63
N ASP A 249 0.01 -21.46 -8.78
CA ASP A 249 0.61 -22.79 -8.89
C ASP A 249 2.10 -22.78 -8.54
N LYS A 250 2.85 -21.75 -8.97
CA LYS A 250 4.25 -21.57 -8.58
C LYS A 250 4.41 -21.37 -7.07
N VAL A 251 3.67 -20.44 -6.49
CA VAL A 251 3.76 -20.12 -5.05
C VAL A 251 3.34 -21.30 -4.19
N MET A 252 2.33 -22.04 -4.59
CA MET A 252 1.82 -23.18 -3.83
C MET A 252 2.77 -24.39 -3.81
N THR A 253 3.85 -24.39 -4.62
CA THR A 253 4.94 -25.37 -4.45
C THR A 253 5.68 -25.21 -3.11
N LEU A 254 5.64 -24.02 -2.52
CA LEU A 254 6.25 -23.72 -1.22
C LEU A 254 5.45 -24.27 -0.04
N PHE A 255 4.19 -24.65 -0.27
CA PHE A 255 3.23 -25.05 0.76
C PHE A 255 2.70 -26.47 0.46
N PRO A 256 3.53 -27.52 0.63
CA PRO A 256 3.09 -28.88 0.38
C PRO A 256 1.98 -29.28 1.35
N LYS A 257 0.98 -30.04 0.86
CA LYS A 257 -0.16 -30.51 1.68
C LYS A 257 0.21 -31.42 2.85
N SER A 258 1.45 -31.92 2.90
CA SER A 258 1.97 -32.66 4.07
C SER A 258 2.16 -31.76 5.28
N ASP A 259 2.48 -30.48 5.05
CA ASP A 259 2.92 -29.54 6.08
C ASP A 259 1.88 -28.42 6.28
N TYR A 260 1.01 -28.20 5.28
CA TYR A 260 0.00 -27.14 5.28
C TYR A 260 -1.39 -27.67 4.93
N THR A 261 -2.39 -27.24 5.70
CA THR A 261 -3.80 -27.38 5.36
C THR A 261 -4.28 -26.11 4.67
N TYR A 262 -4.86 -26.25 3.48
CA TYR A 262 -5.40 -25.11 2.72
C TYR A 262 -6.44 -25.53 1.69
N GLU A 263 -7.25 -24.56 1.28
CA GLU A 263 -8.28 -24.70 0.25
C GLU A 263 -8.07 -23.71 -0.89
N ASN A 264 -8.19 -24.18 -2.13
CA ASN A 264 -8.10 -23.34 -3.31
C ASN A 264 -9.48 -22.85 -3.73
N THR A 265 -9.64 -21.55 -3.93
CA THR A 265 -10.83 -20.96 -4.54
C THR A 265 -10.45 -20.33 -5.87
N ASN A 266 -10.95 -20.92 -6.95
CA ASN A 266 -10.74 -20.44 -8.31
C ASN A 266 -12.09 -20.07 -8.92
N THR A 267 -12.31 -18.77 -9.06
CA THR A 267 -13.51 -18.22 -9.71
C THR A 267 -13.09 -17.20 -10.77
N PRO A 268 -13.97 -16.83 -11.71
CA PRO A 268 -13.68 -15.74 -12.64
C PRO A 268 -13.33 -14.41 -11.96
N LYS A 269 -13.73 -14.21 -10.70
CA LYS A 269 -13.54 -12.95 -9.95
C LYS A 269 -12.33 -12.96 -9.02
N GLN A 270 -11.84 -14.13 -8.62
CA GLN A 270 -10.76 -14.25 -7.65
C GLN A 270 -10.05 -15.60 -7.79
N ILE A 271 -8.73 -15.56 -7.72
CA ILE A 271 -7.87 -16.71 -7.50
C ILE A 271 -7.27 -16.53 -6.11
N LYS A 272 -7.66 -17.40 -5.17
CA LYS A 272 -7.16 -17.33 -3.80
C LYS A 272 -6.92 -18.70 -3.19
N VAL A 273 -6.09 -18.70 -2.15
CA VAL A 273 -5.85 -19.86 -1.29
C VAL A 273 -6.11 -19.46 0.16
N THR A 274 -6.89 -20.26 0.87
CA THR A 274 -7.26 -20.04 2.27
C THR A 274 -6.55 -21.06 3.15
N PHE A 275 -5.88 -20.58 4.20
CA PHE A 275 -5.22 -21.36 5.23
C PHE A 275 -5.99 -21.19 6.54
N PRO A 276 -6.80 -22.18 6.96
CA PRO A 276 -7.48 -22.14 8.24
C PRO A 276 -6.49 -21.97 9.39
N VAL A 277 -6.84 -21.16 10.39
CA VAL A 277 -5.98 -20.90 11.56
C VAL A 277 -6.61 -21.45 12.83
N LEU A 278 -7.80 -20.97 13.20
CA LEU A 278 -8.54 -21.45 14.38
C LEU A 278 -10.05 -21.44 14.09
N ASP A 279 -10.77 -22.37 14.73
CA ASP A 279 -12.24 -22.38 14.81
C ASP A 279 -12.72 -21.42 15.91
N LYS A 280 -12.13 -20.22 15.96
CA LYS A 280 -12.49 -19.10 16.85
C LYS A 280 -12.54 -17.79 16.06
N GLY A 281 -13.49 -16.91 16.38
CA GLY A 281 -13.71 -15.67 15.64
C GLY A 281 -14.16 -14.50 16.52
N LYS A 282 -14.91 -13.56 15.94
CA LYS A 282 -15.39 -12.34 16.65
C LYS A 282 -16.21 -12.64 17.91
N ASN A 283 -16.88 -13.78 17.97
CA ASN A 283 -17.69 -14.15 19.13
C ASN A 283 -16.85 -14.58 20.34
N ASP A 284 -15.58 -14.91 20.14
CA ASP A 284 -14.69 -15.50 21.15
C ASP A 284 -13.79 -14.40 21.75
N ARG A 285 -14.41 -13.37 22.33
CA ARG A 285 -13.74 -12.14 22.80
C ARG A 285 -12.62 -12.39 23.82
N ASP A 286 -12.81 -13.36 24.71
CA ASP A 286 -11.83 -13.72 25.73
C ASP A 286 -10.56 -14.35 25.13
N ASP A 287 -10.65 -14.87 23.91
CA ASP A 287 -9.55 -15.51 23.19
C ASP A 287 -8.89 -14.59 22.15
N TRP A 288 -9.25 -13.29 22.09
CA TRP A 288 -8.78 -12.41 21.03
C TRP A 288 -7.27 -12.27 20.93
N ASP A 289 -6.54 -12.29 22.05
CA ASP A 289 -5.08 -12.26 22.01
C ASP A 289 -4.49 -13.54 21.40
N GLU A 290 -5.07 -14.71 21.70
CA GLU A 290 -4.71 -15.98 21.07
C GLU A 290 -4.98 -15.94 19.56
N ILE A 291 -6.17 -15.45 19.16
CA ILE A 291 -6.54 -15.34 17.75
C ILE A 291 -5.60 -14.38 17.00
N ARG A 292 -5.25 -13.22 17.60
CA ARG A 292 -4.31 -12.26 17.02
C ARG A 292 -2.93 -12.87 16.83
N GLU A 293 -2.40 -13.53 17.86
CA GLU A 293 -1.09 -14.20 17.81
C GLU A 293 -1.06 -15.30 16.75
N ALA A 294 -2.10 -16.13 16.69
CA ALA A 294 -2.21 -17.21 15.71
C ALA A 294 -2.30 -16.68 14.28
N LEU A 295 -3.12 -15.65 14.03
CA LEU A 295 -3.24 -15.00 12.73
C LEU A 295 -1.92 -14.36 12.28
N VAL A 296 -1.27 -13.60 13.16
CA VAL A 296 0.00 -12.95 12.83
C VAL A 296 1.11 -13.97 12.62
N THR A 297 1.19 -15.01 13.44
CA THR A 297 2.18 -16.08 13.29
C THR A 297 2.01 -16.82 11.97
N ARG A 298 0.79 -17.26 11.64
CA ARG A 298 0.53 -17.95 10.36
C ARG A 298 0.74 -17.02 9.17
N GLY A 299 0.27 -15.77 9.27
CA GLY A 299 0.43 -14.76 8.24
C GLY A 299 1.91 -14.45 7.97
N ALA A 300 2.73 -14.38 9.03
CA ALA A 300 4.16 -14.15 8.91
C ALA A 300 4.92 -15.33 8.32
N ASP A 301 4.60 -16.56 8.72
CA ASP A 301 5.16 -17.78 8.12
C ASP A 301 4.93 -17.80 6.61
N ILE A 302 3.66 -17.60 6.19
CA ILE A 302 3.29 -17.57 4.76
C ILE A 302 4.00 -16.42 4.03
N TYR A 303 3.96 -15.20 4.59
CA TYR A 303 4.57 -14.03 3.97
C TYR A 303 6.08 -14.19 3.76
N ASN A 304 6.80 -14.60 4.80
CA ASN A 304 8.26 -14.75 4.74
C ASN A 304 8.67 -15.86 3.79
N LYS A 305 7.96 -17.00 3.80
CA LYS A 305 8.24 -18.12 2.89
C LYS A 305 8.13 -17.72 1.42
N ILE A 306 7.18 -16.83 1.09
CA ILE A 306 7.01 -16.28 -0.26
C ILE A 306 8.09 -15.25 -0.62
N ILE A 307 8.55 -14.43 0.33
CA ILE A 307 9.58 -13.41 0.05
C ILE A 307 11.00 -13.98 -0.01
N GLU A 308 11.26 -15.08 0.69
CA GLU A 308 12.55 -15.74 0.74
C GLU A 308 12.84 -16.67 -0.45
N ASN A 309 11.83 -17.01 -1.27
CA ASN A 309 11.92 -17.91 -2.42
C ASN A 309 11.44 -17.24 -3.71
#